data_AF-A0A1W9VRQ2-F1
#
_entry.id   AF-A0A1W9VRQ2-F1
#
_cell.length_a   1.000
_cell.length_b   1.000
_cell.length_c   1.000
_cell.angle_alpha   90.00
_cell.angle_beta   90.00
_cell.angle_gamma   90.00
#
_symmetry.space_group_name_H-M   'P 1'
#
loop_
_entity.id
_entity.type
_entity.pdbx_description
1 polymer ?
#
loop_
_entity_poly.entity_id
_entity_poly.type
_entity_poly.pdbx_seq_one_letter_code
_entity_poly.pdbx_strand_id
1 'polypeptide(L)'
;MKKYIIIFICLLISLQIVAKSFYVEEFKSDIFIQEDGSLKVEESFLYKLEGGPFNWIKRDVGNNNSSFIVFDNALINGVVAPFGGGPGEVSVRRTKRLDVKLQLDKLYDTDVKFELAYSVYNAFETNKSKAILTWIPTLKSYNFLIKKGEVSVHYPESIQQKDVVNFYKERDNLTIYEEDNLVKYKFKNYDGESFKLVMHFPREKMNIVNYQLPQHLERGIVYTSPKMKKFGQFYKYILIGALLYLLYMIHVLVMKAVKTSNELTNVDTLPNSLHPALIARIIQIGANDINLIPVLMQMAIKKIISFEQMVDKKGKLKKDYWINLEGDVKAETELDVAYYALLLKEQARISKRLELKALVQNSYRHKKELLKLLNNKFDALGYIDKDKKRKHTWTVVAFLVLFILTFATTIVGFKLFSIGNLYFPIVPVIMGISWLTMFRYLDEKVMLTLVGKQEWLNWISYKKYLDSVLRKGKGELNHNRAEAVFPYILLLGYGQVYLKYFKKKNIELDFPNLGAVADDIEALNTLVSIVVITTASAGGVATGGGAAGGGGGGGAG
;
A
#
# COMPACT_ATOMS: atom_id res chain seq x y z
N MET A 1 -6.55 -5.54 -20.11
CA MET A 1 -6.05 -4.95 -18.84
C MET A 1 -5.47 -3.56 -19.02
N LYS A 2 -4.44 -3.31 -19.86
CA LYS A 2 -3.83 -1.96 -20.04
C LYS A 2 -4.82 -0.80 -20.27
N LYS A 3 -5.82 -0.97 -21.16
CA LYS A 3 -6.83 0.08 -21.43
C LYS A 3 -7.67 0.47 -20.21
N TYR A 4 -7.99 -0.49 -19.33
CA TYR A 4 -8.78 -0.25 -18.12
C TYR A 4 -7.96 0.41 -17.01
N ILE A 5 -6.65 0.14 -16.95
CA ILE A 5 -5.73 0.79 -16.01
C ILE A 5 -5.60 2.30 -16.33
N ILE A 6 -5.52 2.66 -17.62
CA ILE A 6 -5.44 4.07 -18.03
C ILE A 6 -6.73 4.82 -17.65
N ILE A 7 -7.90 4.23 -17.89
CA ILE A 7 -9.19 4.82 -17.50
C ILE A 7 -9.26 5.00 -15.98
N PHE A 8 -8.81 4.00 -15.21
CA PHE A 8 -8.77 4.07 -13.73
C PHE A 8 -7.82 5.16 -13.22
N ILE A 9 -6.64 5.32 -13.84
CA ILE A 9 -5.67 6.38 -13.51
C ILE A 9 -6.24 7.76 -13.85
N CYS A 10 -6.88 7.94 -15.02
CA CYS A 10 -7.53 9.19 -15.38
C CYS A 10 -8.68 9.55 -14.41
N LEU A 11 -9.40 8.55 -13.90
CA LEU A 11 -10.47 8.76 -12.91
C LEU A 11 -9.91 9.19 -11.55
N LEU A 12 -8.76 8.65 -11.13
CA LEU A 12 -8.07 9.04 -9.90
C LEU A 12 -7.50 10.47 -9.96
N ILE A 13 -7.04 10.92 -11.13
CA ILE A 13 -6.47 12.27 -11.31
C ILE A 13 -7.55 13.37 -11.26
N SER A 14 -8.83 13.04 -11.48
CA SER A 14 -9.94 14.01 -11.42
C SER A 14 -10.35 14.43 -9.99
N LEU A 15 -9.77 13.83 -8.96
CA LEU A 15 -9.98 14.25 -7.58
C LEU A 15 -9.10 15.47 -7.28
N GLN A 16 -9.51 16.66 -7.73
CA GLN A 16 -8.95 17.90 -7.22
C GLN A 16 -9.29 18.00 -5.73
N ILE A 17 -8.30 17.72 -4.89
CA ILE A 17 -8.37 17.99 -3.47
C ILE A 17 -8.23 19.51 -3.34
N VAL A 18 -9.35 20.22 -3.29
CA VAL A 18 -9.36 21.63 -2.88
C VAL A 18 -8.82 21.64 -1.45
N ALA A 19 -7.63 22.21 -1.27
CA ALA A 19 -7.01 22.31 0.04
C ALA A 19 -7.86 23.24 0.91
N LYS A 20 -8.29 22.75 2.08
CA LYS A 20 -8.97 23.56 3.08
C LYS A 20 -7.93 24.35 3.86
N SER A 21 -8.02 25.67 3.84
CA SER A 21 -7.22 26.56 4.70
C SER A 21 -8.14 27.33 5.62
N PHE A 22 -7.69 27.56 6.84
CA PHE A 22 -8.34 28.53 7.73
C PHE A 22 -7.31 29.20 8.62
N TYR A 23 -7.61 30.42 9.03
CA TYR A 23 -6.81 31.19 9.97
C TYR A 23 -7.71 32.10 10.80
N VAL A 24 -7.17 32.66 11.87
CA VAL A 24 -7.89 33.63 12.72
C VAL A 24 -7.42 35.03 12.34
N GLU A 25 -8.32 35.83 11.81
CA GLU A 25 -8.06 37.24 11.49
C GLU A 25 -7.89 38.04 12.78
N GLU A 26 -8.73 37.81 13.78
CA GLU A 26 -8.73 38.52 15.06
C GLU A 26 -8.99 37.59 16.23
N PHE A 27 -8.13 37.64 17.24
CA PHE A 27 -8.30 36.96 18.53
C PHE A 27 -8.37 38.00 19.65
N LYS A 28 -9.37 37.88 20.53
CA LYS A 28 -9.48 38.65 21.76
C LYS A 28 -9.75 37.71 22.93
N SER A 29 -9.09 37.94 24.06
CA SER A 29 -9.34 37.22 25.30
C SER A 29 -9.31 38.19 26.46
N ASP A 30 -10.46 38.39 27.09
CA ASP A 30 -10.62 39.21 28.27
C ASP A 30 -10.72 38.30 29.49
N ILE A 31 -9.79 38.46 30.43
CA ILE A 31 -9.63 37.63 31.62
C ILE A 31 -9.90 38.50 32.83
N PHE A 32 -11.02 38.26 33.51
CA PHE A 32 -11.43 38.99 34.71
C PHE A 32 -11.10 38.17 35.95
N ILE A 33 -10.06 38.58 36.68
CA ILE A 33 -9.70 37.99 37.97
C ILE A 33 -10.72 38.48 39.01
N GLN A 34 -11.39 37.55 39.67
CA GLN A 34 -12.36 37.85 40.73
C GLN A 34 -11.67 37.94 42.09
N GLU A 35 -12.31 38.59 43.08
CA GLU A 35 -11.77 38.72 44.45
C GLU A 35 -11.51 37.37 45.14
N ASP A 36 -12.29 36.35 44.77
CA ASP A 36 -12.20 34.99 45.30
C ASP A 36 -11.09 34.13 44.64
N GLY A 37 -10.34 34.69 43.69
CA GLY A 37 -9.31 34.00 42.92
C GLY A 37 -9.83 33.10 41.79
N SER A 38 -11.13 33.12 41.47
CA SER A 38 -11.64 32.56 40.23
C SER A 38 -11.40 33.49 39.05
N LEU A 39 -11.48 32.96 37.83
CA LEU A 39 -11.40 33.74 36.59
C LEU A 39 -12.72 33.64 35.85
N LYS A 40 -13.20 34.76 35.32
CA LYS A 40 -14.19 34.77 34.24
C LYS A 40 -13.46 35.12 32.95
N VAL A 41 -13.56 34.27 31.94
CA VAL A 41 -12.84 34.44 30.67
C VAL A 41 -13.83 34.55 29.53
N GLU A 42 -13.66 35.57 28.71
CA GLU A 42 -14.43 35.82 27.50
C GLU A 42 -13.47 35.85 26.30
N GLU A 43 -13.66 34.97 25.33
CA GLU A 43 -12.83 34.88 24.14
C GLU A 43 -13.65 35.16 22.88
N SER A 44 -13.07 35.87 21.92
CA SER A 44 -13.67 36.14 20.60
C SER A 44 -12.67 35.82 19.49
N PHE A 45 -13.11 35.02 18.53
CA PHE A 45 -12.35 34.59 17.36
C PHE A 45 -13.07 35.01 16.08
N LEU A 46 -12.37 35.66 15.15
CA LEU A 46 -12.85 35.88 13.79
C LEU A 46 -12.10 34.95 12.84
N TYR A 47 -12.72 33.82 12.49
CA TYR A 47 -12.16 32.83 11.58
C TYR A 47 -12.38 33.24 10.13
N LYS A 48 -11.36 33.03 9.29
CA LYS A 48 -11.42 33.09 7.83
C LYS A 48 -11.30 31.66 7.29
N LEU A 49 -12.34 31.19 6.61
CA LEU A 49 -12.43 29.82 6.09
C LEU A 49 -12.29 29.86 4.57
N GLU A 50 -11.41 29.02 3.99
CA GLU A 50 -11.12 28.98 2.54
C GLU A 50 -11.11 27.53 2.02
N GLY A 51 -11.68 27.28 0.84
CA GLY A 51 -11.60 25.99 0.15
C GLY A 51 -12.47 24.87 0.77
N GLY A 52 -13.62 25.22 1.35
CA GLY A 52 -14.55 24.38 2.13
C GLY A 52 -15.03 23.05 1.48
N PRO A 53 -15.98 22.31 2.11
CA PRO A 53 -16.82 22.75 3.21
C PRO A 53 -16.15 22.60 4.58
N PHE A 54 -16.35 23.58 5.45
CA PHE A 54 -16.12 23.47 6.89
C PHE A 54 -17.44 23.13 7.57
N ASN A 55 -17.40 22.24 8.55
CA ASN A 55 -18.58 21.78 9.28
C ASN A 55 -18.40 21.79 10.80
N TRP A 56 -17.25 22.23 11.30
CA TRP A 56 -17.01 22.45 12.72
C TRP A 56 -15.77 23.32 12.96
N ILE A 57 -15.72 23.95 14.13
CA ILE A 57 -14.56 24.64 14.69
C ILE A 57 -14.31 24.07 16.09
N LYS A 58 -13.04 23.93 16.49
CA LYS A 58 -12.67 23.39 17.80
C LYS A 58 -11.80 24.38 18.57
N ARG A 59 -12.18 24.65 19.82
CA ARG A 59 -11.43 25.42 20.81
C ARG A 59 -11.17 24.54 22.02
N ASP A 60 -9.90 24.22 22.26
CA ASP A 60 -9.46 23.51 23.46
C ASP A 60 -8.93 24.55 24.45
N VAL A 61 -9.45 24.61 25.66
CA VAL A 61 -8.94 25.48 26.73
C VAL A 61 -8.08 24.64 27.66
N GLY A 62 -6.81 25.03 27.78
CA GLY A 62 -5.84 24.37 28.64
C GLY A 62 -6.14 24.65 30.11
N ASN A 63 -5.84 23.67 30.95
CA ASN A 63 -5.99 23.76 32.39
C ASN A 63 -4.61 23.60 33.03
N ASN A 64 -4.33 24.31 34.12
CA ASN A 64 -3.23 23.93 35.01
C ASN A 64 -3.66 22.66 35.82
N ASN A 65 -2.73 21.98 36.48
CA ASN A 65 -3.04 20.67 37.08
C ASN A 65 -4.06 20.72 38.23
N SER A 66 -4.38 21.90 38.78
CA SER A 66 -5.26 22.09 39.95
C SER A 66 -6.56 22.83 39.65
N SER A 67 -6.66 23.58 38.56
CA SER A 67 -7.89 24.28 38.21
C SER A 67 -8.95 23.34 37.62
N PHE A 68 -10.19 23.81 37.56
CA PHE A 68 -11.21 23.20 36.72
C PHE A 68 -12.00 24.29 36.00
N ILE A 69 -12.44 23.98 34.78
CA ILE A 69 -13.05 24.94 33.87
C ILE A 69 -14.53 24.59 33.73
N VAL A 70 -15.39 25.58 33.94
CA VAL A 70 -16.84 25.51 33.75
C VAL A 70 -17.20 26.33 32.54
N PHE A 71 -17.68 25.67 31.49
CA PHE A 71 -18.26 26.34 30.32
C PHE A 71 -19.55 27.06 30.72
N ASP A 72 -19.67 28.32 30.31
CA ASP A 72 -20.84 29.15 30.58
C ASP A 72 -21.73 29.23 29.33
N ASN A 73 -21.22 29.80 28.24
CA ASN A 73 -21.93 29.87 26.96
C ASN A 73 -20.98 29.98 25.76
N ALA A 74 -21.56 29.87 24.57
CA ALA A 74 -20.90 30.15 23.30
C ALA A 74 -21.86 30.87 22.37
N LEU A 75 -21.32 31.77 21.54
CA LEU A 75 -22.07 32.47 20.51
C LEU A 75 -21.43 32.26 19.13
N ILE A 76 -22.27 32.18 18.10
CA ILE A 76 -21.88 32.14 16.69
C ILE A 76 -22.51 33.36 16.03
N ASN A 77 -21.68 34.25 15.51
CA ASN A 77 -22.15 35.48 14.86
C ASN A 77 -23.17 36.25 15.73
N GLY A 78 -22.95 36.28 17.04
CA GLY A 78 -23.83 36.94 18.02
C GLY A 78 -25.06 36.15 18.48
N VAL A 79 -25.27 34.92 18.01
CA VAL A 79 -26.39 34.06 18.43
C VAL A 79 -25.90 32.97 19.38
N VAL A 80 -26.58 32.78 20.52
CA VAL A 80 -26.24 31.74 21.49
C VAL A 80 -26.39 30.35 20.86
N ALA A 81 -25.32 29.55 20.89
CA ALA A 81 -25.31 28.18 20.40
C ALA A 81 -25.91 27.23 21.46
N PRO A 82 -27.02 26.54 21.18
CA PRO A 82 -27.57 25.55 22.11
C PRO A 82 -26.63 24.33 22.22
N PHE A 83 -26.69 23.62 23.34
CA PHE A 83 -25.91 22.39 23.49
C PHE A 83 -26.42 21.27 22.58
N GLY A 84 -25.51 20.66 21.82
CA GLY A 84 -25.84 19.55 20.95
C GLY A 84 -24.72 19.14 20.00
N GLY A 85 -25.08 18.45 18.92
CA GLY A 85 -24.14 17.90 17.93
C GLY A 85 -24.51 18.18 16.47
N GLY A 86 -25.59 18.91 16.23
CA GLY A 86 -26.06 19.37 14.93
C GLY A 86 -25.57 20.78 14.58
N PRO A 87 -25.81 21.26 13.34
CA PRO A 87 -25.37 22.59 12.90
C PRO A 87 -25.91 23.73 13.78
N GLY A 88 -25.06 24.71 14.09
CA GLY A 88 -25.39 25.82 14.99
C GLY A 88 -25.31 25.47 16.47
N GLU A 89 -25.09 24.20 16.82
CA GLU A 89 -25.00 23.72 18.20
C GLU A 89 -23.55 23.64 18.68
N VAL A 90 -23.36 23.67 20.01
CA VAL A 90 -22.07 23.51 20.66
C VAL A 90 -22.00 22.17 21.40
N SER A 91 -20.93 21.42 21.15
CA SER A 91 -20.60 20.21 21.90
C SER A 91 -19.43 20.49 22.83
N VAL A 92 -19.63 20.27 24.12
CA VAL A 92 -18.61 20.50 25.14
C VAL A 92 -18.19 19.16 25.74
N ARG A 93 -16.90 18.87 25.70
CA ARG A 93 -16.31 17.71 26.37
C ARG A 93 -15.34 18.19 27.44
N ARG A 94 -15.63 17.82 28.68
CA ARG A 94 -14.74 18.08 29.82
C ARG A 94 -13.85 16.86 30.05
N THR A 95 -12.55 17.08 29.98
CA THR A 95 -11.53 16.11 30.40
C THR A 95 -10.64 16.81 31.43
N LYS A 96 -9.31 16.69 31.33
CA LYS A 96 -8.38 17.62 31.98
C LYS A 96 -8.41 19.01 31.32
N ARG A 97 -9.03 19.14 30.14
CA ARG A 97 -9.19 20.36 29.36
C ARG A 97 -10.66 20.58 29.02
N LEU A 98 -11.05 21.81 28.71
CA LEU A 98 -12.35 22.11 28.14
C LEU A 98 -12.24 22.06 26.61
N ASP A 99 -12.77 20.99 26.00
CA ASP A 99 -12.86 20.88 24.54
C ASP A 99 -14.23 21.39 24.10
N VAL A 100 -14.26 22.56 23.49
CA VAL A 100 -15.47 23.16 22.89
C VAL A 100 -15.41 22.93 21.39
N LYS A 101 -16.37 22.15 20.86
CA LYS A 101 -16.52 21.92 19.44
C LYS A 101 -17.83 22.51 18.97
N LEU A 102 -17.72 23.56 18.17
CA LEU A 102 -18.81 24.20 17.47
C LEU A 102 -19.13 23.43 16.20
N GLN A 103 -20.40 23.12 15.97
CA GLN A 103 -20.86 22.47 14.76
C GLN A 103 -21.43 23.53 13.82
N LEU A 104 -20.98 23.52 12.58
CA LEU A 104 -21.37 24.51 11.58
C LEU A 104 -22.21 23.84 10.50
N ASP A 105 -23.06 24.63 9.85
CA ASP A 105 -23.52 24.28 8.51
C ASP A 105 -22.31 24.15 7.57
N LYS A 106 -22.51 23.55 6.39
CA LYS A 106 -21.43 23.45 5.40
C LYS A 106 -21.08 24.85 4.88
N LEU A 107 -20.02 25.43 5.40
CA LEU A 107 -19.55 26.77 5.05
C LEU A 107 -18.39 26.71 4.06
N TYR A 108 -18.34 27.69 3.15
CA TYR A 108 -17.30 27.88 2.14
C TYR A 108 -16.93 29.36 2.11
N ASP A 109 -15.63 29.66 2.01
CA ASP A 109 -15.11 31.00 1.69
C ASP A 109 -15.80 32.13 2.46
N THR A 110 -15.85 31.98 3.80
CA THR A 110 -16.65 32.84 4.68
C THR A 110 -15.97 33.11 6.01
N ASP A 111 -16.49 34.12 6.69
CA ASP A 111 -16.04 34.56 8.00
C ASP A 111 -16.97 34.00 9.07
N VAL A 112 -16.41 33.52 10.18
CA VAL A 112 -17.19 33.06 11.34
C VAL A 112 -16.67 33.74 12.59
N LYS A 113 -17.55 34.51 13.25
CA LYS A 113 -17.27 35.04 14.58
C LYS A 113 -17.72 34.01 15.62
N PHE A 114 -16.78 33.54 16.43
CA PHE A 114 -17.04 32.60 17.52
C PHE A 114 -16.66 33.25 18.84
N GLU A 115 -17.60 33.29 19.78
CA GLU A 115 -17.42 33.85 21.11
C GLU A 115 -17.65 32.76 22.15
N LEU A 116 -16.82 32.75 23.19
CA LEU A 116 -16.79 31.70 24.19
C LEU A 116 -16.63 32.33 25.58
N ALA A 117 -17.53 32.01 26.51
CA ALA A 117 -17.40 32.39 27.91
C ALA A 117 -17.27 31.15 28.80
N TYR A 118 -16.35 31.20 29.76
CA TYR A 118 -16.17 30.17 30.77
C TYR A 118 -15.56 30.73 32.05
N SER A 119 -15.79 30.01 33.13
CA SER A 119 -15.24 30.27 34.44
C SER A 119 -14.14 29.26 34.80
N VAL A 120 -13.08 29.73 35.46
CA VAL A 120 -11.95 28.91 35.92
C VAL A 120 -11.85 29.01 37.43
N TYR A 121 -11.94 27.87 38.10
CA TYR A 121 -11.81 27.78 39.55
C TYR A 121 -10.45 27.20 39.92
N ASN A 122 -9.93 27.58 41.10
CA ASN A 122 -8.59 27.20 41.59
C ASN A 122 -7.47 27.56 40.60
N ALA A 123 -7.58 28.74 39.96
CA ALA A 123 -6.66 29.18 38.91
C ALA A 123 -5.25 29.54 39.42
N PHE A 124 -5.12 29.81 40.73
CA PHE A 124 -3.88 30.26 41.35
C PHE A 124 -3.17 29.14 42.10
N GLU A 125 -1.85 29.07 41.93
CA GLU A 125 -0.96 28.34 42.84
C GLU A 125 -0.58 29.27 43.99
N THR A 126 -0.91 28.89 45.23
CA THR A 126 -0.68 29.75 46.40
C THR A 126 0.48 29.27 47.26
N ASN A 127 1.33 30.21 47.68
CA ASN A 127 2.33 30.05 48.74
C ASN A 127 2.07 31.09 49.85
N LYS A 128 2.89 31.10 50.93
CA LYS A 128 2.73 31.95 52.13
C LYS A 128 2.54 33.44 51.82
N SER A 129 3.19 33.98 50.78
CA SER A 129 3.13 35.40 50.44
C SER A 129 2.69 35.71 49.01
N LYS A 130 2.53 34.69 48.15
CA LYS A 130 2.27 34.88 46.73
C LYS A 130 1.17 33.97 46.23
N ALA A 131 0.40 34.48 45.29
CA ALA A 131 -0.51 33.72 44.47
C ALA A 131 -0.08 33.88 43.01
N ILE A 132 0.11 32.76 42.34
CA ILE A 132 0.72 32.69 41.01
C ILE A 132 -0.35 32.23 40.03
N LEU A 133 -0.71 33.10 39.10
CA LEU A 133 -1.55 32.74 37.96
C LEU A 133 -0.65 32.27 36.81
N THR A 134 -0.90 31.06 36.32
CA THR A 134 -0.32 30.56 35.07
C THR A 134 -1.44 30.31 34.07
N TRP A 135 -1.50 31.11 33.01
CA TRP A 135 -2.55 31.02 31.99
C TRP A 135 -2.00 30.91 30.57
N ILE A 136 -2.67 30.14 29.71
CA ILE A 136 -2.25 29.94 28.31
C ILE A 136 -3.45 30.23 27.39
N PRO A 137 -3.67 31.50 27.01
CA PRO A 137 -4.80 31.87 26.15
C PRO A 137 -4.67 31.27 24.74
N THR A 138 -3.46 31.14 24.19
CA THR A 138 -3.22 30.47 22.90
C THR A 138 -2.48 29.14 23.10
N LEU A 139 -3.12 28.01 22.79
CA LEU A 139 -2.49 26.69 22.92
C LEU A 139 -1.59 26.38 21.72
N LYS A 140 -0.50 25.66 21.99
CA LYS A 140 0.42 25.13 20.96
C LYS A 140 -0.24 24.17 19.95
N SER A 141 -1.41 23.62 20.28
CA SER A 141 -2.14 22.71 19.40
C SER A 141 -2.82 23.39 18.21
N TYR A 142 -2.73 24.72 18.10
CA TYR A 142 -3.27 25.45 16.97
C TYR A 142 -2.31 25.44 15.78
N ASN A 143 -2.63 24.59 14.79
CA ASN A 143 -1.94 24.57 13.50
C ASN A 143 -2.46 25.67 12.55
N PHE A 144 -2.87 26.83 13.07
CA PHE A 144 -3.38 27.93 12.26
C PHE A 144 -2.79 29.26 12.70
N LEU A 145 -2.63 30.16 11.73
CA LEU A 145 -2.12 31.51 11.93
C LEU A 145 -3.17 32.38 12.63
N ILE A 146 -2.76 33.18 13.61
CA ILE A 146 -3.54 34.29 14.16
C ILE A 146 -2.89 35.60 13.69
N LYS A 147 -3.57 36.34 12.79
CA LYS A 147 -2.99 37.57 12.21
C LYS A 147 -2.81 38.69 13.23
N LYS A 148 -3.81 38.90 14.10
CA LYS A 148 -3.74 39.84 15.23
C LYS A 148 -4.45 39.27 16.45
N GLY A 149 -3.87 39.48 17.62
CA GLY A 149 -4.43 39.04 18.89
C GLY A 149 -4.27 40.08 19.99
N GLU A 150 -5.24 40.12 20.91
CA GLU A 150 -5.23 40.95 22.11
C GLU A 150 -5.66 40.10 23.31
N VAL A 151 -4.89 40.14 24.39
CA VAL A 151 -5.25 39.50 25.66
C VAL A 151 -5.26 40.57 26.74
N SER A 152 -6.39 40.74 27.41
CA SER A 152 -6.61 41.70 28.48
C SER A 152 -6.73 40.95 29.80
N VAL A 153 -5.99 41.35 30.82
CA VAL A 153 -6.13 40.82 32.18
C VAL A 153 -6.56 41.94 33.10
N HIS A 154 -7.77 41.82 33.64
CA HIS A 154 -8.38 42.77 34.55
C HIS A 154 -8.19 42.30 35.99
N TYR A 155 -7.65 43.19 36.82
CA TYR A 155 -7.43 42.94 38.25
C TYR A 155 -8.62 43.42 39.09
N PRO A 156 -8.88 42.81 40.26
CA PRO A 156 -9.79 43.38 41.26
C PRO A 156 -9.31 44.76 41.71
N GLU A 157 -10.23 45.63 42.13
CA GLU A 157 -9.90 46.99 42.63
C GLU A 157 -8.96 46.97 43.85
N SER A 158 -8.92 45.85 44.59
CA SER A 158 -8.01 45.65 45.73
C SER A 158 -6.53 45.50 45.34
N ILE A 159 -6.23 45.28 44.06
CA ILE A 159 -4.88 45.04 43.53
C ILE A 159 -4.48 46.21 42.64
N GLN A 160 -3.39 46.89 42.98
CA GLN A 160 -2.81 47.92 42.12
C GLN A 160 -1.74 47.29 41.22
N GLN A 161 -1.54 47.83 40.00
CA GLN A 161 -0.53 47.35 39.05
C GLN A 161 0.85 47.13 39.68
N LYS A 162 1.30 48.05 40.56
CA LYS A 162 2.60 47.94 41.27
C LYS A 162 2.75 46.70 42.16
N ASP A 163 1.62 46.08 42.53
CA ASP A 163 1.58 44.87 43.34
C ASP A 163 1.73 43.60 42.48
N VAL A 164 1.61 43.71 41.16
CA VAL A 164 1.64 42.59 40.22
C VAL A 164 3.03 42.49 39.60
N VAL A 165 3.65 41.31 39.69
CA VAL A 165 4.90 41.03 38.96
C VAL A 165 4.59 40.14 37.77
N ASN A 166 4.74 40.70 36.57
CA ASN A 166 4.52 40.02 35.30
C ASN A 166 5.81 39.33 34.83
N PHE A 167 5.75 38.01 34.62
CA PHE A 167 6.83 37.25 33.98
C PHE A 167 6.38 36.87 32.57
N TYR A 168 7.00 37.48 31.57
CA TYR A 168 6.82 37.10 30.18
C TYR A 168 8.17 36.90 29.52
N LYS A 169 8.18 36.08 28.47
CA LYS A 169 9.34 35.94 27.58
C LYS A 169 9.17 36.96 26.46
N GLU A 170 10.07 37.93 26.37
CA GLU A 170 10.08 38.90 25.27
C GLU A 170 10.04 38.19 23.91
N ARG A 171 9.22 38.72 23.01
CA ARG A 171 9.13 38.32 21.61
C ARG A 171 8.94 39.57 20.76
N ASP A 172 9.55 39.58 19.58
CA ASP A 172 9.57 40.73 18.67
C ASP A 172 8.16 41.18 18.21
N ASN A 173 7.15 40.32 18.38
CA ASN A 173 5.77 40.57 17.96
C ASN A 173 4.79 40.81 19.10
N LEU A 174 5.25 41.04 20.34
CA LEU A 174 4.41 41.26 21.52
C LEU A 174 4.60 42.69 22.05
N THR A 175 3.51 43.45 22.15
CA THR A 175 3.47 44.78 22.78
C THR A 175 2.62 44.72 24.04
N ILE A 176 3.12 45.30 25.12
CA ILE A 176 2.47 45.28 26.43
C ILE A 176 2.06 46.70 26.80
N TYR A 177 0.82 46.86 27.25
CA TYR A 177 0.30 48.09 27.82
C TYR A 177 -0.15 47.80 29.23
N GLU A 178 0.32 48.58 30.19
CA GLU A 178 -0.07 48.43 31.58
C GLU A 178 -0.81 49.69 32.04
N GLU A 179 -1.96 49.48 32.65
CA GLU A 179 -2.85 50.47 33.26
C GLU A 179 -3.13 50.02 34.72
N ASP A 180 -3.62 50.91 35.59
CA ASP A 180 -3.70 50.69 37.04
C ASP A 180 -4.37 49.36 37.46
N ASN A 181 -5.38 48.90 36.71
CA ASN A 181 -6.15 47.67 36.96
C ASN A 181 -6.19 46.72 35.76
N LEU A 182 -5.33 46.92 34.75
CA LEU A 182 -5.44 46.24 33.47
C LEU A 182 -4.08 46.08 32.80
N VAL A 183 -3.76 44.87 32.33
CA VAL A 183 -2.61 44.64 31.45
C VAL A 183 -3.10 44.06 30.12
N LYS A 184 -2.70 44.71 29.02
CA LYS A 184 -3.03 44.31 27.64
C LYS A 184 -1.79 43.79 26.93
N TYR A 185 -1.92 42.64 26.30
CA TYR A 185 -0.92 41.99 25.47
C TYR A 185 -1.41 41.99 24.02
N LYS A 186 -0.76 42.76 23.13
CA LYS A 186 -1.09 42.79 21.70
C LYS A 186 -0.03 42.05 20.92
N PHE A 187 -0.44 41.18 20.00
CA PHE A 187 0.47 40.46 19.13
C PHE A 187 0.00 40.36 17.69
N LYS A 188 0.96 40.16 16.76
CA LYS A 188 0.69 40.02 15.32
C LYS A 188 1.38 38.77 14.76
N ASN A 189 0.76 38.19 13.72
CA ASN A 189 1.25 37.04 12.96
C ASN A 189 1.74 35.89 13.87
N TYR A 190 0.88 35.45 14.77
CA TYR A 190 1.19 34.40 15.71
C TYR A 190 0.99 33.03 15.08
N ASP A 191 2.04 32.22 15.06
CA ASP A 191 2.17 31.00 14.25
C ASP A 191 1.98 29.68 15.03
N GLY A 192 1.47 29.76 16.26
CA GLY A 192 1.01 28.57 17.00
C GLY A 192 1.99 28.01 18.04
N GLU A 193 3.04 28.74 18.45
CA GLU A 193 3.61 28.48 19.77
C GLU A 193 2.58 28.76 20.88
N SER A 194 2.84 28.45 22.14
CA SER A 194 1.91 28.81 23.24
C SER A 194 2.32 30.12 23.89
N PHE A 195 1.38 31.04 24.08
CA PHE A 195 1.59 32.29 24.82
C PHE A 195 1.27 31.98 26.26
N LYS A 196 2.27 32.00 27.15
CA LYS A 196 2.12 31.68 28.57
C LYS A 196 2.22 32.97 29.38
N LEU A 197 1.15 33.29 30.08
CA LEU A 197 1.07 34.36 31.07
C LEU A 197 1.44 33.80 32.44
N VAL A 198 2.39 34.44 33.11
CA VAL A 198 2.73 34.15 34.51
C VAL A 198 2.68 35.45 35.29
N MET A 199 1.76 35.54 36.25
CA MET A 199 1.53 36.75 37.05
C MET A 199 1.59 36.41 38.52
N HIS A 200 2.32 37.21 39.30
CA HIS A 200 2.43 37.04 40.75
C HIS A 200 1.68 38.15 41.46
N PHE A 201 0.83 37.76 42.40
CA PHE A 201 0.03 38.66 43.21
C PHE A 201 0.34 38.47 44.71
N PRO A 202 0.23 39.52 45.54
CA PRO A 202 0.35 39.40 46.99
C PRO A 202 -0.84 38.61 47.55
N ARG A 203 -0.55 37.53 48.29
CA ARG A 203 -1.58 36.60 48.78
C ARG A 203 -2.56 37.29 49.74
N GLU A 204 -2.07 38.25 50.51
CA GLU A 204 -2.80 39.02 51.52
C GLU A 204 -3.83 40.00 50.94
N LYS A 205 -3.72 40.36 49.64
CA LYS A 205 -4.68 41.24 48.96
C LYS A 205 -5.77 40.48 48.20
N MET A 206 -5.72 39.15 48.20
CA MET A 206 -6.69 38.29 47.51
C MET A 206 -7.40 37.35 48.47
N ASN A 207 -8.71 37.18 48.32
CA ASN A 207 -9.50 36.27 49.13
C ASN A 207 -9.63 34.89 48.46
N ILE A 208 -8.51 34.24 48.16
CA ILE A 208 -8.52 33.00 47.35
C ILE A 208 -9.29 31.89 48.06
N VAL A 209 -10.38 31.46 47.42
CA VAL A 209 -11.24 30.35 47.83
C VAL A 209 -10.81 29.08 47.09
N ASN A 210 -10.63 27.99 47.83
CA ASN A 210 -10.39 26.67 47.25
C ASN A 210 -11.73 25.97 47.01
N TYR A 211 -12.13 25.89 45.74
CA TYR A 211 -13.36 25.24 45.33
C TYR A 211 -13.17 23.72 45.22
N GLN A 212 -14.11 22.96 45.77
CA GLN A 212 -14.20 21.52 45.51
C GLN A 212 -14.84 21.30 44.14
N LEU A 213 -14.26 20.39 43.34
CA LEU A 213 -14.83 20.01 42.06
C LEU A 213 -16.24 19.41 42.29
N PRO A 214 -17.31 20.00 41.74
CA PRO A 214 -18.64 19.45 41.89
C PRO A 214 -18.71 18.00 41.37
N GLN A 215 -19.22 17.05 42.17
CA GLN A 215 -19.25 15.62 41.81
C GLN A 215 -19.97 15.33 40.48
N HIS A 216 -20.94 16.16 40.10
CA HIS A 216 -21.65 16.04 38.82
C HIS A 216 -20.75 16.37 37.61
N LEU A 217 -19.63 17.05 37.82
CA LEU A 217 -18.63 17.38 36.81
C LEU A 217 -17.52 16.32 36.66
N GLU A 218 -17.36 15.40 37.62
CA GLU A 218 -16.35 14.32 37.56
C GLU A 218 -16.70 13.22 36.54
N ARG A 219 -17.99 12.97 36.32
CA ARG A 219 -18.42 12.03 35.28
C ARG A 219 -18.40 12.77 33.95
N GLY A 220 -17.24 12.81 33.30
CA GLY A 220 -17.10 13.33 31.95
C GLY A 220 -18.21 12.78 31.07
N ILE A 221 -19.21 13.61 30.76
CA ILE A 221 -20.38 13.20 29.99
C ILE A 221 -19.92 13.07 28.54
N VAL A 222 -19.31 11.93 28.22
CA VAL A 222 -19.20 11.52 26.83
C VAL A 222 -20.61 11.11 26.45
N TYR A 223 -21.35 12.02 25.81
CA TYR A 223 -22.59 11.72 25.10
C TYR A 223 -22.27 10.72 23.97
N THR A 224 -21.98 9.47 24.33
CA THR A 224 -22.03 8.34 23.42
C THR A 224 -23.49 8.04 23.23
N SER A 225 -24.03 8.43 22.07
CA SER A 225 -25.42 8.11 21.76
C SER A 225 -25.62 6.58 21.94
N PRO A 226 -26.71 6.13 22.58
CA PRO A 226 -26.98 4.70 22.79
C PRO A 226 -26.92 3.87 21.49
N LYS A 227 -27.16 4.53 20.35
CA LYS A 227 -27.04 3.96 19.00
C LYS A 227 -25.61 3.48 18.69
N MET A 228 -24.56 4.17 19.17
CA MET A 228 -23.17 3.77 18.91
C MET A 228 -22.75 2.47 19.63
N LYS A 229 -23.28 2.16 20.82
CA LYS A 229 -22.92 0.93 21.54
C LYS A 229 -23.42 -0.34 20.85
N LYS A 230 -24.67 -0.35 20.38
CA LYS A 230 -25.23 -1.48 19.61
C LYS A 230 -24.48 -1.69 18.29
N PHE A 231 -24.08 -0.60 17.64
CA PHE A 231 -23.36 -0.64 16.37
C PHE A 231 -21.92 -1.18 16.51
N GLY A 232 -21.23 -0.87 17.61
CA GLY A 232 -19.90 -1.42 17.90
C GLY A 232 -19.89 -2.95 18.06
N GLN A 233 -20.95 -3.52 18.65
CA GLN A 233 -21.08 -4.99 18.76
C GLN A 233 -21.27 -5.65 17.39
N PHE A 234 -22.13 -5.09 16.54
CA PHE A 234 -22.32 -5.57 15.17
C PHE A 234 -21.00 -5.62 14.37
N TYR A 235 -20.19 -4.57 14.49
CA TYR A 235 -18.88 -4.50 13.84
C TYR A 235 -17.91 -5.59 14.31
N LYS A 236 -17.89 -5.89 15.61
CA LYS A 236 -17.08 -6.98 16.18
C LYS A 236 -17.43 -8.33 15.54
N TYR A 237 -18.72 -8.61 15.31
CA TYR A 237 -19.16 -9.84 14.66
C TYR A 237 -18.74 -9.92 13.19
N ILE A 238 -18.79 -8.81 12.43
CA ILE A 238 -18.29 -8.77 11.05
C ILE A 238 -16.80 -9.09 10.99
N LEU A 239 -15.99 -8.48 11.87
CA LEU A 239 -14.54 -8.75 11.93
C LEU A 239 -14.24 -10.22 12.25
N ILE A 240 -14.95 -10.80 13.21
CA ILE A 240 -14.83 -12.22 13.56
C ILE A 240 -15.22 -13.09 12.35
N GLY A 241 -16.32 -12.78 11.67
CA GLY A 241 -16.76 -13.52 10.48
C GLY A 241 -15.74 -13.46 9.34
N ALA A 242 -15.15 -12.28 9.10
CA ALA A 242 -14.09 -12.10 8.10
C ALA A 242 -12.82 -12.89 8.43
N LEU A 243 -12.42 -12.90 9.69
CA LEU A 243 -11.26 -13.67 10.15
C LEU A 243 -11.50 -15.18 9.99
N LEU A 244 -12.68 -15.68 10.39
CA LEU A 244 -13.05 -17.08 10.21
C LEU A 244 -13.08 -17.47 8.73
N TYR A 245 -13.58 -16.61 7.86
CA TYR A 245 -13.57 -16.83 6.42
C TYR A 245 -12.14 -16.90 5.84
N LEU A 246 -11.25 -16.00 6.28
CA LEU A 246 -9.84 -16.02 5.89
C LEU A 246 -9.18 -17.35 6.30
N LEU A 247 -9.40 -17.80 7.54
CA LEU A 247 -8.88 -19.08 8.04
C LEU A 247 -9.43 -20.26 7.24
N TYR A 248 -10.73 -20.26 6.92
CA TYR A 248 -11.34 -21.27 6.05
C TYR A 248 -10.67 -21.28 4.65
N MET A 249 -10.40 -20.11 4.07
CA MET A 249 -9.73 -20.03 2.77
C MET A 249 -8.30 -20.57 2.80
N ILE A 250 -7.53 -20.22 3.85
CA ILE A 250 -6.20 -20.78 4.07
C ILE A 250 -6.29 -22.30 4.19
N HIS A 251 -7.23 -22.82 4.98
CA HIS A 251 -7.45 -24.25 5.12
C HIS A 251 -7.75 -24.90 3.76
N VAL A 252 -8.63 -24.33 2.93
CA VAL A 252 -8.91 -24.90 1.61
C VAL A 252 -7.70 -24.84 0.66
N LEU A 253 -6.91 -23.78 0.70
CA LEU A 253 -5.66 -23.69 -0.08
C LEU A 253 -4.64 -24.76 0.36
N VAL A 254 -4.47 -24.96 1.67
CA VAL A 254 -3.63 -26.02 2.24
C VAL A 254 -4.16 -27.40 1.83
N MET A 255 -5.46 -27.65 1.97
CA MET A 255 -6.07 -28.92 1.57
C MET A 255 -5.92 -29.20 0.07
N LYS A 256 -6.03 -28.17 -0.79
CA LYS A 256 -5.73 -28.30 -2.22
C LYS A 256 -4.26 -28.64 -2.47
N ALA A 257 -3.33 -28.00 -1.76
CA ALA A 257 -1.91 -28.29 -1.89
C ALA A 257 -1.58 -29.73 -1.46
N VAL A 258 -2.13 -30.18 -0.33
CA VAL A 258 -2.01 -31.56 0.18
C VAL A 258 -2.63 -32.57 -0.79
N LYS A 259 -3.84 -32.29 -1.30
CA LYS A 259 -4.47 -33.16 -2.31
C LYS A 259 -3.60 -33.28 -3.56
N THR A 260 -3.07 -32.16 -4.05
CA THR A 260 -2.17 -32.17 -5.20
C THR A 260 -0.91 -32.98 -4.92
N SER A 261 -0.32 -32.87 -3.71
CA SER A 261 0.86 -33.68 -3.37
C SER A 261 0.57 -35.18 -3.27
N ASN A 262 -0.65 -35.57 -2.89
CA ASN A 262 -1.07 -36.97 -2.82
C ASN A 262 -1.39 -37.55 -4.20
N GLU A 263 -1.78 -36.71 -5.17
CA GLU A 263 -2.00 -37.10 -6.57
C GLU A 263 -0.69 -37.23 -7.37
N LEU A 264 0.45 -36.84 -6.81
CA LEU A 264 1.74 -36.97 -7.49
C LEU A 264 2.15 -38.45 -7.59
N THR A 265 2.21 -38.95 -8.81
CA THR A 265 2.78 -40.26 -9.14
C THR A 265 4.30 -40.25 -8.96
N ASN A 266 4.90 -41.38 -8.58
CA ASN A 266 6.34 -41.53 -8.60
C ASN A 266 6.81 -41.66 -10.05
N VAL A 267 7.26 -40.55 -10.63
CA VAL A 267 7.77 -40.48 -12.00
C VAL A 267 9.27 -40.23 -11.93
N ASP A 268 10.06 -41.28 -12.17
CA ASP A 268 11.53 -41.27 -12.19
C ASP A 268 12.11 -41.16 -13.62
N THR A 269 11.26 -41.37 -14.63
CA THR A 269 11.60 -41.28 -16.05
C THR A 269 10.93 -40.07 -16.70
N LEU A 270 11.46 -39.63 -17.85
CA LEU A 270 10.88 -38.52 -18.60
C LEU A 270 9.42 -38.88 -18.99
N PRO A 271 8.39 -38.12 -18.57
CA PRO A 271 6.99 -38.54 -18.68
C PRO A 271 6.54 -38.89 -20.09
N ASN A 272 6.79 -37.98 -21.04
CA ASN A 272 6.43 -38.07 -22.45
C ASN A 272 7.40 -37.22 -23.27
N SER A 273 7.70 -37.63 -24.51
CA SER A 273 8.55 -36.88 -25.45
C SER A 273 7.81 -35.73 -26.15
N LEU A 274 6.97 -35.00 -25.40
CA LEU A 274 6.31 -33.81 -25.94
C LEU A 274 7.35 -32.75 -26.28
N HIS A 275 7.07 -31.97 -27.33
CA HIS A 275 7.94 -30.86 -27.70
C HIS A 275 8.11 -29.88 -26.52
N PRO A 276 9.33 -29.38 -26.22
CA PRO A 276 9.59 -28.52 -25.05
C PRO A 276 8.71 -27.27 -24.97
N ALA A 277 8.31 -26.69 -26.11
CA ALA A 277 7.35 -25.59 -26.16
C ALA A 277 5.98 -25.94 -25.57
N LEU A 278 5.50 -27.18 -25.80
CA LEU A 278 4.23 -27.64 -25.25
C LEU A 278 4.34 -27.85 -23.75
N ILE A 279 5.45 -28.41 -23.27
CA ILE A 279 5.64 -28.59 -21.83
C ILE A 279 5.84 -27.23 -21.15
N ALA A 280 6.48 -26.27 -21.81
CA ALA A 280 6.56 -24.92 -21.29
C ALA A 280 5.17 -24.34 -21.09
N ARG A 281 4.31 -24.55 -22.10
CA ARG A 281 2.92 -24.12 -22.06
C ARG A 281 2.09 -24.88 -21.02
N ILE A 282 2.38 -26.15 -20.73
CA ILE A 282 1.64 -26.93 -19.71
C ILE A 282 2.07 -26.58 -18.30
N ILE A 283 3.35 -26.29 -18.08
CA ILE A 283 3.86 -25.91 -16.76
C ILE A 283 3.44 -24.48 -16.43
N GLN A 284 3.44 -23.60 -17.43
CA GLN A 284 3.07 -22.19 -17.34
C GLN A 284 1.67 -21.94 -17.94
N ILE A 285 0.72 -22.85 -17.72
CA ILE A 285 -0.66 -22.67 -18.22
C ILE A 285 -1.18 -21.32 -17.78
N GLY A 286 -1.57 -20.52 -18.79
CA GLY A 286 -2.21 -19.22 -18.66
C GLY A 286 -1.26 -18.01 -18.57
N ALA A 287 0.03 -18.23 -18.33
CA ALA A 287 1.06 -17.25 -18.69
C ALA A 287 0.99 -16.96 -20.19
N ASN A 288 0.86 -15.71 -20.59
CA ASN A 288 0.80 -15.36 -22.01
C ASN A 288 2.20 -15.30 -22.65
N ASP A 289 3.20 -16.00 -22.13
CA ASP A 289 4.58 -15.91 -22.60
C ASP A 289 5.03 -17.18 -23.31
N ILE A 290 6.10 -17.04 -24.09
CA ILE A 290 6.71 -18.13 -24.85
C ILE A 290 8.11 -18.33 -24.27
N ASN A 291 8.38 -19.52 -23.76
CA ASN A 291 9.72 -19.86 -23.32
C ASN A 291 10.53 -20.41 -24.50
N LEU A 292 11.38 -19.56 -25.07
CA LEU A 292 12.15 -19.89 -26.27
C LEU A 292 13.37 -20.77 -25.96
N ILE A 293 13.97 -20.68 -24.77
CA ILE A 293 15.23 -21.36 -24.43
C ILE A 293 15.11 -22.88 -24.65
N PRO A 294 14.15 -23.61 -24.06
CA PRO A 294 14.09 -25.05 -24.21
C PRO A 294 13.92 -25.49 -25.67
N VAL A 295 13.24 -24.67 -26.48
CA VAL A 295 13.07 -24.93 -27.90
C VAL A 295 14.39 -24.80 -28.65
N LEU A 296 15.15 -23.71 -28.40
CA LEU A 296 16.46 -23.53 -29.04
C LEU A 296 17.46 -24.60 -28.60
N MET A 297 17.43 -25.01 -27.33
CA MET A 297 18.29 -26.09 -26.83
C MET A 297 17.96 -27.42 -27.50
N GLN A 298 16.66 -27.72 -27.68
CA GLN A 298 16.22 -28.89 -28.41
C GLN A 298 16.65 -28.86 -29.88
N MET A 299 16.55 -27.70 -30.53
CA MET A 299 17.03 -27.50 -31.91
C MET A 299 18.55 -27.68 -32.00
N ALA A 300 19.30 -27.24 -30.99
CA ALA A 300 20.75 -27.41 -30.95
C ALA A 300 21.16 -28.87 -30.82
N ILE A 301 20.51 -29.61 -29.91
CA ILE A 301 20.71 -31.07 -29.76
C ILE A 301 20.40 -31.81 -31.06
N LYS A 302 19.36 -31.38 -31.79
CA LYS A 302 18.99 -31.92 -33.12
C LYS A 302 19.91 -31.46 -34.26
N LYS A 303 20.94 -30.67 -33.97
CA LYS A 303 21.88 -30.12 -34.96
C LYS A 303 21.24 -29.23 -36.03
N ILE A 304 20.14 -28.57 -35.66
CA ILE A 304 19.48 -27.57 -36.51
C ILE A 304 20.19 -26.22 -36.37
N ILE A 305 20.58 -25.88 -35.15
CA ILE A 305 21.30 -24.66 -34.81
C ILE A 305 22.53 -24.96 -33.97
N SER A 306 23.51 -24.05 -33.94
CA SER A 306 24.59 -24.06 -32.96
C SER A 306 24.78 -22.68 -32.34
N PHE A 307 25.35 -22.65 -31.12
CA PHE A 307 25.64 -21.42 -30.40
C PHE A 307 27.13 -21.09 -30.47
N GLU A 308 27.45 -19.87 -30.90
CA GLU A 308 28.82 -19.35 -30.93
C GLU A 308 28.86 -18.07 -30.10
N GLN A 309 29.72 -18.02 -29.07
CA GLN A 309 29.81 -16.84 -28.21
C GLN A 309 30.37 -15.65 -28.99
N MET A 310 29.73 -14.49 -28.86
CA MET A 310 30.19 -13.28 -29.55
C MET A 310 31.50 -12.79 -28.94
N VAL A 311 32.44 -12.41 -29.79
CA VAL A 311 33.69 -11.77 -29.39
C VAL A 311 33.65 -10.30 -29.82
N ASP A 312 34.08 -9.38 -28.96
CA ASP A 312 34.19 -7.97 -29.32
C ASP A 312 35.40 -7.71 -30.24
N LYS A 313 35.53 -6.47 -30.75
CA LYS A 313 36.65 -6.07 -31.62
C LYS A 313 38.03 -6.22 -30.94
N LYS A 314 38.07 -6.37 -29.61
CA LYS A 314 39.28 -6.51 -28.80
C LYS A 314 39.54 -7.96 -28.38
N GLY A 315 38.78 -8.93 -28.90
CA GLY A 315 38.94 -10.34 -28.51
C GLY A 315 38.28 -10.71 -27.18
N LYS A 316 37.54 -9.80 -26.53
CA LYS A 316 36.85 -10.11 -25.27
C LYS A 316 35.52 -10.79 -25.54
N LEU A 317 35.23 -11.84 -24.77
CA LEU A 317 33.95 -12.52 -24.80
C LEU A 317 32.83 -11.56 -24.38
N LYS A 318 31.84 -11.40 -25.25
CA LYS A 318 30.61 -10.67 -24.94
C LYS A 318 29.61 -11.60 -24.26
N LYS A 319 28.73 -10.99 -23.47
CA LYS A 319 27.54 -11.63 -22.90
C LYS A 319 26.42 -11.71 -23.94
N ASP A 320 26.72 -12.28 -25.10
CA ASP A 320 25.77 -12.50 -26.20
C ASP A 320 26.25 -13.63 -27.11
N TYR A 321 25.33 -14.18 -27.92
CA TYR A 321 25.56 -15.37 -28.73
C TYR A 321 25.06 -15.20 -30.16
N TRP A 322 25.88 -15.64 -31.10
CA TRP A 322 25.46 -15.96 -32.45
C TRP A 322 24.78 -17.32 -32.46
N ILE A 323 23.72 -17.41 -33.25
CA ILE A 323 23.02 -18.65 -33.59
C ILE A 323 23.35 -18.93 -35.05
N ASN A 324 24.08 -20.00 -35.29
CA ASN A 324 24.40 -20.49 -36.63
C ASN A 324 23.35 -21.52 -37.06
N LEU A 325 22.92 -21.45 -38.32
CA LEU A 325 22.00 -22.43 -38.89
C LEU A 325 22.79 -23.53 -39.60
N GLU A 326 22.69 -24.76 -39.11
CA GLU A 326 23.54 -25.89 -39.56
C GLU A 326 22.76 -26.99 -40.30
N GLY A 327 21.50 -27.25 -39.93
CA GLY A 327 20.70 -28.37 -40.46
C GLY A 327 19.44 -27.95 -41.26
N ASP A 328 18.92 -28.88 -42.09
CA ASP A 328 17.59 -28.75 -42.72
C ASP A 328 16.50 -29.24 -41.75
N VAL A 329 15.41 -28.48 -41.62
CA VAL A 329 14.33 -28.73 -40.64
C VAL A 329 13.22 -29.63 -41.20
N LYS A 330 13.31 -30.03 -42.48
CA LYS A 330 12.23 -30.78 -43.16
C LYS A 330 11.87 -32.14 -42.54
N ALA A 331 12.75 -32.75 -41.73
CA ALA A 331 12.50 -34.04 -41.09
C ALA A 331 11.97 -33.93 -39.64
N GLU A 332 11.63 -32.73 -39.18
CA GLU A 332 11.37 -32.45 -37.77
C GLU A 332 9.88 -32.29 -37.43
N THR A 333 9.59 -32.09 -36.13
CA THR A 333 8.20 -31.90 -35.68
C THR A 333 7.59 -30.65 -36.30
N GLU A 334 6.27 -30.62 -36.47
CA GLU A 334 5.56 -29.44 -37.00
C GLU A 334 5.84 -28.17 -36.18
N LEU A 335 6.09 -28.32 -34.87
CA LEU A 335 6.50 -27.23 -34.00
C LEU A 335 7.91 -26.74 -34.32
N ASP A 336 8.88 -27.63 -34.51
CA ASP A 336 10.25 -27.26 -34.91
C ASP A 336 10.22 -26.50 -36.24
N VAL A 337 9.46 -26.99 -37.22
CA VAL A 337 9.26 -26.34 -38.53
C VAL A 337 8.65 -24.95 -38.36
N ALA A 338 7.62 -24.80 -37.51
CA ALA A 338 6.97 -23.51 -37.29
C ALA A 338 7.87 -22.50 -36.56
N TYR A 339 8.58 -22.94 -35.51
CA TYR A 339 9.55 -22.08 -34.81
C TYR A 339 10.69 -21.68 -35.74
N TYR A 340 11.20 -22.60 -36.56
CA TYR A 340 12.20 -22.28 -37.57
C TYR A 340 11.67 -21.29 -38.61
N ALA A 341 10.46 -21.51 -39.14
CA ALA A 341 9.87 -20.64 -40.15
C ALA A 341 9.59 -19.22 -39.62
N LEU A 342 9.04 -19.10 -38.41
CA LEU A 342 8.63 -17.81 -37.84
C LEU A 342 9.79 -17.04 -37.20
N LEU A 343 10.80 -17.73 -36.67
CA LEU A 343 11.87 -17.08 -35.94
C LEU A 343 13.16 -16.97 -36.73
N LEU A 344 13.50 -18.00 -37.52
CA LEU A 344 14.81 -18.13 -38.14
C LEU A 344 14.75 -17.83 -39.64
N LYS A 345 13.75 -18.32 -40.39
CA LYS A 345 13.71 -18.25 -41.86
C LYS A 345 13.67 -16.83 -42.42
N GLU A 346 12.95 -15.91 -41.77
CA GLU A 346 12.86 -14.51 -42.24
C GLU A 346 14.22 -13.80 -42.13
N GLN A 347 14.98 -14.09 -41.07
CA GLN A 347 16.31 -13.52 -40.85
C GLN A 347 17.42 -14.30 -41.57
N ALA A 348 17.24 -15.60 -41.75
CA ALA A 348 18.16 -16.50 -42.47
C ALA A 348 18.32 -16.13 -43.95
N ARG A 349 17.30 -15.48 -44.55
CA ARG A 349 17.39 -14.91 -45.90
C ARG A 349 18.48 -13.84 -46.02
N ILE A 350 18.84 -13.20 -44.90
CA ILE A 350 19.79 -12.10 -44.83
C ILE A 350 21.17 -12.60 -44.38
N SER A 351 21.23 -13.49 -43.39
CA SER A 351 22.48 -14.06 -42.88
C SER A 351 22.32 -15.47 -42.30
N LYS A 352 23.33 -16.33 -42.50
CA LYS A 352 23.40 -17.66 -41.83
C LYS A 352 23.64 -17.59 -40.32
N ARG A 353 23.95 -16.39 -39.79
CA ARG A 353 24.24 -16.10 -38.39
C ARG A 353 23.23 -15.10 -37.85
N LEU A 354 22.66 -15.36 -36.68
CA LEU A 354 21.62 -14.54 -36.05
C LEU A 354 22.00 -14.19 -34.62
N GLU A 355 21.82 -12.94 -34.21
CA GLU A 355 22.05 -12.54 -32.81
C GLU A 355 20.91 -13.09 -31.93
N LEU A 356 21.23 -13.77 -30.82
CA LEU A 356 20.24 -14.34 -29.91
C LEU A 356 19.24 -13.27 -29.44
N LYS A 357 19.71 -12.06 -29.13
CA LYS A 357 18.85 -10.94 -28.75
C LYS A 357 17.86 -10.55 -29.85
N ALA A 358 18.31 -10.50 -31.11
CA ALA A 358 17.44 -10.23 -32.25
C ALA A 358 16.39 -11.33 -32.44
N LEU A 359 16.77 -12.60 -32.21
CA LEU A 359 15.86 -13.73 -32.25
C LEU A 359 14.77 -13.63 -31.17
N VAL A 360 15.15 -13.30 -29.93
CA VAL A 360 14.17 -13.12 -28.84
C VAL A 360 13.21 -11.98 -29.17
N GLN A 361 13.71 -10.83 -29.63
CA GLN A 361 12.86 -9.73 -30.09
C GLN A 361 11.92 -10.14 -31.24
N ASN A 362 12.41 -10.95 -32.18
CA ASN A 362 11.57 -11.46 -33.27
C ASN A 362 10.48 -12.41 -32.75
N SER A 363 10.80 -13.25 -31.76
CA SER A 363 9.80 -14.11 -31.13
C SER A 363 8.67 -13.35 -30.46
N TYR A 364 8.95 -12.13 -29.96
CA TYR A 364 7.92 -11.24 -29.44
C TYR A 364 7.00 -10.67 -30.53
N ARG A 365 7.54 -10.39 -31.72
CA ARG A 365 6.73 -9.97 -32.88
C ARG A 365 5.75 -11.07 -33.30
N HIS A 366 6.23 -12.31 -33.35
CA HIS A 366 5.42 -13.49 -33.71
C HIS A 366 4.72 -14.16 -32.52
N LYS A 367 4.71 -13.52 -31.35
CA LYS A 367 4.18 -14.10 -30.11
C LYS A 367 2.74 -14.58 -30.23
N LYS A 368 1.89 -13.78 -30.87
CA LYS A 368 0.47 -14.12 -31.06
C LYS A 368 0.28 -15.36 -31.94
N GLU A 369 1.10 -15.50 -32.99
CA GLU A 369 1.04 -16.63 -33.93
C GLU A 369 1.54 -17.92 -33.29
N LEU A 370 2.68 -17.84 -32.59
CA LEU A 370 3.24 -18.97 -31.84
C LEU A 370 2.29 -19.44 -30.73
N LEU A 371 1.71 -18.52 -29.96
CA LEU A 371 0.70 -18.87 -28.95
C LEU A 371 -0.55 -19.48 -29.57
N LYS A 372 -1.00 -18.99 -30.74
CA LYS A 372 -2.14 -19.57 -31.46
C LYS A 372 -1.82 -21.01 -31.87
N LEU A 373 -0.63 -21.25 -32.41
CA LEU A 373 -0.19 -22.58 -32.82
C LEU A 373 -0.09 -23.53 -31.61
N LEU A 374 0.51 -23.09 -30.50
CA LEU A 374 0.58 -23.88 -29.26
C LEU A 374 -0.82 -24.17 -28.70
N ASN A 375 -1.72 -23.19 -28.66
CA ASN A 375 -3.09 -23.40 -28.18
C ASN A 375 -3.86 -24.38 -29.09
N ASN A 376 -3.69 -24.31 -30.42
CA ASN A 376 -4.31 -25.26 -31.34
C ASN A 376 -3.81 -26.69 -31.08
N LYS A 377 -2.51 -26.88 -30.81
CA LYS A 377 -1.96 -28.19 -30.44
C LYS A 377 -2.45 -28.66 -29.08
N PHE A 378 -2.58 -27.77 -28.09
CA PHE A 378 -3.17 -28.09 -26.79
C PHE A 378 -4.63 -28.53 -26.90
N ASP A 379 -5.41 -27.84 -27.74
CA ASP A 379 -6.79 -28.19 -28.02
C ASP A 379 -6.87 -29.56 -28.73
N ALA A 380 -5.99 -29.82 -29.71
CA ALA A 380 -5.92 -31.09 -30.42
C ALA A 380 -5.53 -32.27 -29.53
N LEU A 381 -4.64 -32.03 -28.54
CA LEU A 381 -4.29 -33.01 -27.51
C LEU A 381 -5.39 -33.17 -26.43
N GLY A 382 -6.47 -32.39 -26.51
CA GLY A 382 -7.55 -32.41 -25.55
C GLY A 382 -7.10 -31.97 -24.16
N TYR A 383 -6.08 -31.11 -24.03
CA TYR A 383 -5.56 -30.65 -22.74
C TYR A 383 -6.38 -29.50 -22.14
N ILE A 384 -7.06 -28.71 -22.98
CA ILE A 384 -7.83 -27.54 -22.55
C ILE A 384 -9.33 -27.80 -22.72
N ASP A 385 -10.08 -27.54 -21.66
CA ASP A 385 -11.53 -27.54 -21.66
C ASP A 385 -12.03 -26.13 -22.04
N LYS A 386 -12.54 -25.99 -23.28
CA LYS A 386 -12.98 -24.71 -23.84
C LYS A 386 -14.12 -24.08 -23.02
N ASP A 387 -15.00 -24.90 -22.46
CA ASP A 387 -16.11 -24.43 -21.65
C ASP A 387 -15.64 -23.94 -20.28
N LYS A 388 -14.71 -24.65 -19.64
CA LYS A 388 -14.09 -24.17 -18.39
C LYS A 388 -13.28 -22.89 -18.63
N LYS A 389 -12.55 -22.79 -19.73
CA LYS A 389 -11.82 -21.57 -20.11
C LYS A 389 -12.78 -20.38 -20.28
N ARG A 390 -13.88 -20.56 -21.01
CA ARG A 390 -14.92 -19.53 -21.18
C ARG A 390 -15.54 -19.13 -19.83
N LYS A 391 -15.95 -20.10 -19.01
CA LYS A 391 -16.50 -19.85 -17.66
C LYS A 391 -15.50 -19.09 -16.81
N HIS A 392 -14.24 -19.50 -16.78
CA HIS A 392 -13.16 -18.81 -16.06
C HIS A 392 -13.04 -17.35 -16.52
N THR A 393 -12.97 -17.09 -17.83
CA THR A 393 -12.88 -15.71 -18.35
C THR A 393 -14.08 -14.86 -17.91
N TRP A 394 -15.31 -15.38 -18.00
CA TRP A 394 -16.50 -14.67 -17.56
C TRP A 394 -16.52 -14.43 -16.05
N THR A 395 -16.09 -15.41 -15.24
CA THR A 395 -15.96 -15.24 -13.79
C THR A 395 -14.96 -14.14 -13.45
N VAL A 396 -13.78 -14.11 -14.08
CA VAL A 396 -12.78 -13.04 -13.88
C VAL A 396 -13.33 -11.67 -14.26
N VAL A 397 -14.05 -11.58 -15.38
CA VAL A 397 -14.71 -10.33 -15.81
C VAL A 397 -15.79 -9.91 -14.82
N ALA A 398 -16.64 -10.82 -14.35
CA ALA A 398 -17.69 -10.54 -13.37
C ALA A 398 -17.10 -10.03 -12.04
N PHE A 399 -16.01 -10.64 -11.54
CA PHE A 399 -15.30 -10.17 -10.36
C PHE A 399 -14.70 -8.77 -10.56
N LEU A 400 -14.13 -8.48 -11.74
CA LEU A 400 -13.57 -7.17 -12.04
C LEU A 400 -14.67 -6.09 -12.10
N VAL A 401 -15.84 -6.39 -12.67
CA VAL A 401 -17.00 -5.48 -12.67
C VAL A 401 -17.50 -5.25 -11.24
N LEU A 402 -17.66 -6.31 -10.45
CA LEU A 402 -18.09 -6.21 -9.05
C LEU A 402 -17.09 -5.44 -8.19
N PHE A 403 -15.79 -5.58 -8.45
CA PHE A 403 -14.73 -4.78 -7.83
C PHE A 403 -14.87 -3.30 -8.15
N ILE A 404 -15.10 -2.94 -9.41
CA ILE A 404 -15.28 -1.54 -9.82
C ILE A 404 -16.54 -0.95 -9.16
N LEU A 405 -17.65 -1.71 -9.13
CA LEU A 405 -18.90 -1.28 -8.50
C LEU A 405 -18.73 -1.09 -6.99
N THR A 406 -18.14 -2.06 -6.28
CA THR A 406 -17.88 -1.94 -4.83
C THR A 406 -16.95 -0.77 -4.52
N PHE A 407 -15.90 -0.56 -5.32
CA PHE A 407 -15.02 0.59 -5.18
C PHE A 407 -15.75 1.92 -5.42
N ALA A 408 -16.57 2.03 -6.46
CA ALA A 408 -17.35 3.23 -6.75
C ALA A 408 -18.37 3.54 -5.63
N THR A 409 -19.10 2.53 -5.16
CA THR A 409 -20.04 2.69 -4.01
C THR A 409 -19.32 3.10 -2.73
N THR A 410 -18.06 2.67 -2.55
CA THR A 410 -17.23 3.10 -1.41
C THR A 410 -16.88 4.57 -1.50
N ILE A 411 -16.47 5.06 -2.68
CA ILE A 411 -16.16 6.48 -2.88
C ILE A 411 -17.39 7.35 -2.64
N VAL A 412 -18.55 6.94 -3.20
CA VAL A 412 -19.82 7.66 -3.03
C VAL A 412 -20.27 7.62 -1.57
N GLY A 413 -20.19 6.45 -0.92
CA GLY A 413 -20.50 6.29 0.49
C GLY A 413 -19.62 7.13 1.39
N PHE A 414 -18.33 7.23 1.09
CA PHE A 414 -17.37 8.08 1.82
C PHE A 414 -17.73 9.56 1.73
N LYS A 415 -18.21 10.03 0.57
CA LYS A 415 -18.64 11.43 0.38
C LYS A 415 -19.98 11.73 1.04
N LEU A 416 -20.94 10.81 0.98
CA LEU A 416 -22.29 11.02 1.53
C LEU A 416 -22.34 10.89 3.05
N PHE A 417 -21.58 9.95 3.63
CA PHE A 417 -21.54 9.73 5.06
C PHE A 417 -20.29 10.39 5.65
N SER A 418 -20.38 11.71 5.86
CA SER A 418 -19.44 12.48 6.71
C SER A 418 -19.44 12.03 8.19
N ILE A 419 -20.20 10.99 8.53
CA ILE A 419 -20.30 10.39 9.85
C ILE A 419 -19.18 9.33 9.96
N GLY A 420 -18.04 9.81 10.44
CA GLY A 420 -16.86 9.11 10.97
C GLY A 420 -16.73 7.59 10.81
N ASN A 421 -15.61 7.20 10.17
CA ASN A 421 -14.77 6.03 10.45
C ASN A 421 -15.35 4.61 10.40
N LEU A 422 -16.66 4.40 10.26
CA LEU A 422 -17.27 3.09 10.53
C LEU A 422 -17.47 2.18 9.30
N TYR A 423 -17.66 2.75 8.11
CA TYR A 423 -17.75 1.97 6.86
C TYR A 423 -16.37 1.64 6.25
N PHE A 424 -15.35 2.43 6.61
CA PHE A 424 -14.00 2.31 6.07
C PHE A 424 -13.37 0.91 6.22
N PRO A 425 -13.54 0.16 7.33
CA PRO A 425 -12.95 -1.17 7.45
C PRO A 425 -13.76 -2.31 6.81
N ILE A 426 -15.08 -2.16 6.59
CA ILE A 426 -15.91 -3.23 6.01
C ILE A 426 -15.58 -3.44 4.53
N VAL A 427 -15.29 -2.35 3.81
CA VAL A 427 -14.98 -2.40 2.38
C VAL A 427 -13.69 -3.18 2.09
N PRO A 428 -12.54 -2.89 2.72
CA PRO A 428 -11.31 -3.66 2.55
C PRO A 428 -11.49 -5.15 2.87
N VAL A 429 -12.34 -5.47 3.86
CA VAL A 429 -12.67 -6.84 4.20
C VAL A 429 -13.43 -7.53 3.07
N ILE A 430 -14.50 -6.93 2.54
CA ILE A 430 -15.27 -7.48 1.41
C ILE A 430 -14.38 -7.57 0.16
N MET A 431 -13.54 -6.56 -0.09
CA MET A 431 -12.58 -6.56 -1.20
C MET A 431 -11.55 -7.67 -1.01
N GLY A 432 -11.02 -7.87 0.19
CA GLY A 432 -10.06 -8.93 0.51
C GLY A 432 -10.67 -10.32 0.30
N ILE A 433 -11.89 -10.55 0.77
CA ILE A 433 -12.65 -11.79 0.53
C ILE A 433 -12.89 -12.02 -0.97
N SER A 434 -13.29 -10.98 -1.69
CA SER A 434 -13.50 -11.03 -3.15
C SER A 434 -12.19 -11.31 -3.89
N TRP A 435 -11.06 -10.78 -3.42
CA TRP A 435 -9.76 -11.07 -4.00
C TRP A 435 -9.31 -12.50 -3.74
N LEU A 436 -9.46 -12.99 -2.50
CA LEU A 436 -9.09 -14.36 -2.16
C LEU A 436 -9.93 -15.39 -2.96
N THR A 437 -11.21 -15.12 -3.15
CA THR A 437 -12.07 -15.94 -4.02
C THR A 437 -11.67 -15.83 -5.48
N MET A 438 -11.36 -14.62 -5.96
CA MET A 438 -10.85 -14.39 -7.30
C MET A 438 -9.54 -15.16 -7.54
N PHE A 439 -8.57 -15.11 -6.61
CA PHE A 439 -7.30 -15.86 -6.71
C PHE A 439 -7.51 -17.37 -6.85
N ARG A 440 -8.53 -17.92 -6.18
CA ARG A 440 -8.90 -19.33 -6.36
C ARG A 440 -9.41 -19.62 -7.77
N TYR A 441 -10.19 -18.70 -8.35
CA TYR A 441 -10.70 -18.83 -9.70
C TYR A 441 -9.64 -18.52 -10.76
N LEU A 442 -8.66 -17.67 -10.46
CA LEU A 442 -7.50 -17.37 -11.29
C LEU A 442 -6.48 -18.51 -11.37
N ASP A 443 -6.70 -19.62 -10.65
CA ASP A 443 -5.88 -20.82 -10.84
C ASP A 443 -6.13 -21.37 -12.23
N GLU A 444 -5.22 -21.04 -13.15
CA GLU A 444 -5.34 -21.30 -14.59
C GLU A 444 -5.41 -22.81 -14.88
N LYS A 445 -5.01 -23.65 -13.92
CA LYS A 445 -5.16 -25.12 -13.93
C LYS A 445 -6.62 -25.56 -13.98
N VAL A 446 -7.57 -24.71 -13.57
CA VAL A 446 -9.01 -24.98 -13.71
C VAL A 446 -9.41 -25.15 -15.18
N MET A 447 -8.63 -24.62 -16.13
CA MET A 447 -8.90 -24.74 -17.57
C MET A 447 -8.50 -26.11 -18.15
N LEU A 448 -7.79 -26.95 -17.41
CA LEU A 448 -7.35 -28.25 -17.91
C LEU A 448 -8.50 -29.28 -17.93
N THR A 449 -8.49 -30.13 -18.95
CA THR A 449 -9.23 -31.40 -18.95
C THR A 449 -8.59 -32.37 -17.95
N LEU A 450 -9.22 -33.55 -17.74
CA LEU A 450 -8.62 -34.61 -16.93
C LEU A 450 -7.27 -35.08 -17.52
N VAL A 451 -7.19 -35.20 -18.85
CA VAL A 451 -5.97 -35.61 -19.56
C VAL A 451 -4.87 -34.56 -19.40
N GLY A 452 -5.19 -33.28 -19.63
CA GLY A 452 -4.23 -32.19 -19.45
C GLY A 452 -3.75 -32.07 -18.00
N LYS A 453 -4.65 -32.29 -17.02
CA LYS A 453 -4.30 -32.30 -15.60
C LYS A 453 -3.35 -33.44 -15.26
N GLN A 454 -3.57 -34.64 -15.80
CA GLN A 454 -2.69 -35.79 -15.58
C GLN A 454 -1.30 -35.53 -16.17
N GLU A 455 -1.23 -35.01 -17.40
CA GLU A 455 0.03 -34.66 -18.02
C GLU A 455 0.79 -33.60 -17.21
N TRP A 456 0.08 -32.56 -16.76
CA TRP A 456 0.65 -31.55 -15.86
C TRP A 456 1.20 -32.18 -14.57
N LEU A 457 0.43 -33.07 -13.92
CA LEU A 457 0.87 -33.78 -12.71
C LEU A 457 2.13 -34.61 -12.95
N ASN A 458 2.21 -35.32 -14.08
CA ASN A 458 3.40 -36.11 -14.42
C ASN A 458 4.66 -35.23 -14.52
N TRP A 459 4.56 -34.04 -15.13
CA TRP A 459 5.68 -33.10 -15.21
C TRP A 459 6.05 -32.48 -13.86
N ILE A 460 5.07 -32.21 -12.98
CA ILE A 460 5.35 -31.75 -11.61
C ILE A 460 5.97 -32.87 -10.76
N SER A 461 5.53 -34.11 -10.92
CA SER A 461 6.15 -35.28 -10.31
C SER A 461 7.60 -35.44 -10.75
N TYR A 462 7.86 -35.33 -12.06
CA TYR A 462 9.21 -35.38 -12.60
C TYR A 462 10.08 -34.23 -12.07
N LYS A 463 9.53 -33.02 -11.96
CA LYS A 463 10.21 -31.89 -11.30
C LYS A 463 10.61 -32.21 -9.85
N LYS A 464 9.72 -32.85 -9.09
CA LYS A 464 9.97 -33.25 -7.70
C LYS A 464 11.02 -34.37 -7.61
N TYR A 465 11.01 -35.31 -8.55
CA TYR A 465 12.07 -36.31 -8.70
C TYR A 465 13.42 -35.64 -8.95
N LEU A 466 13.52 -34.72 -9.91
CA LEU A 466 14.74 -33.96 -10.18
C LEU A 466 15.22 -33.18 -8.96
N ASP A 467 14.32 -32.56 -8.19
CA ASP A 467 14.68 -31.90 -6.92
C ASP A 467 15.35 -32.88 -5.95
N SER A 468 14.78 -34.08 -5.81
CA SER A 468 15.31 -35.11 -4.92
C SER A 468 16.68 -35.64 -5.37
N VAL A 469 16.88 -35.87 -6.67
CA VAL A 469 18.14 -36.38 -7.20
C VAL A 469 19.20 -35.28 -7.23
N LEU A 470 18.91 -34.14 -7.86
CA LEU A 470 19.90 -33.10 -8.14
C LEU A 470 20.27 -32.26 -6.92
N ARG A 471 19.31 -31.93 -6.04
CA ARG A 471 19.58 -31.08 -4.87
C ARG A 471 19.79 -31.89 -3.60
N LYS A 472 19.03 -32.97 -3.41
CA LYS A 472 19.08 -33.78 -2.18
C LYS A 472 19.97 -35.02 -2.31
N GLY A 473 20.50 -35.31 -3.51
CA GLY A 473 21.37 -36.46 -3.75
C GLY A 473 20.69 -37.82 -3.56
N LYS A 474 19.35 -37.87 -3.64
CA LYS A 474 18.57 -39.10 -3.45
C LYS A 474 18.30 -39.78 -4.80
N GLY A 475 19.23 -40.59 -5.26
CA GLY A 475 19.13 -41.36 -6.51
C GLY A 475 20.19 -41.00 -7.54
N GLU A 476 20.13 -41.64 -8.71
CA GLU A 476 21.05 -41.40 -9.82
C GLU A 476 20.27 -41.09 -11.10
N LEU A 477 20.82 -40.19 -11.92
CA LEU A 477 20.29 -39.88 -13.25
C LEU A 477 20.89 -40.83 -14.29
N ASN A 478 20.07 -41.28 -15.24
CA ASN A 478 20.54 -42.05 -16.37
C ASN A 478 21.39 -41.16 -17.31
N HIS A 479 22.71 -41.37 -17.29
CA HIS A 479 23.67 -40.59 -18.07
C HIS A 479 23.48 -40.74 -19.59
N ASN A 480 22.99 -41.88 -20.08
CA ASN A 480 22.83 -42.15 -21.52
C ASN A 480 21.73 -41.29 -22.18
N ARG A 481 20.91 -40.60 -21.40
CA ARG A 481 19.85 -39.71 -21.88
C ARG A 481 20.10 -38.26 -21.49
N ALA A 482 21.30 -37.94 -21.00
CA ALA A 482 21.52 -36.67 -20.35
C ALA A 482 21.32 -35.48 -21.28
N GLU A 483 21.73 -35.61 -22.54
CA GLU A 483 21.55 -34.60 -23.57
C GLU A 483 20.08 -34.42 -23.95
N ALA A 484 19.41 -35.52 -24.30
CA ALA A 484 18.02 -35.50 -24.75
C ALA A 484 17.06 -34.93 -23.70
N VAL A 485 17.39 -35.06 -22.41
CA VAL A 485 16.56 -34.58 -21.30
C VAL A 485 16.85 -33.10 -20.95
N PHE A 486 18.02 -32.57 -21.32
CA PHE A 486 18.50 -31.25 -20.93
C PHE A 486 17.53 -30.08 -21.22
N PRO A 487 16.85 -29.99 -22.38
CA PRO A 487 15.87 -28.93 -22.63
C PRO A 487 14.74 -28.88 -21.59
N TYR A 488 14.29 -30.05 -21.13
CA TYR A 488 13.23 -30.16 -20.14
C TYR A 488 13.74 -29.80 -18.74
N ILE A 489 14.98 -30.14 -18.40
CA ILE A 489 15.62 -29.74 -17.15
C ILE A 489 15.75 -28.21 -17.07
N LEU A 490 16.14 -27.57 -18.18
CA LEU A 490 16.21 -26.11 -18.28
C LEU A 490 14.84 -25.48 -18.08
N LEU A 491 13.83 -26.02 -18.75
CA LEU A 491 12.46 -25.57 -18.60
C LEU A 491 11.97 -25.65 -17.15
N LEU A 492 12.36 -26.71 -16.42
CA LEU A 492 11.99 -26.93 -15.02
C LEU A 492 12.79 -26.08 -14.03
N GLY A 493 13.80 -25.33 -14.50
CA GLY A 493 14.64 -24.45 -13.69
C GLY A 493 15.82 -25.17 -13.00
N TYR A 494 16.23 -26.34 -13.48
CA TYR A 494 17.31 -27.15 -12.89
C TYR A 494 18.60 -27.17 -13.72
N GLY A 495 18.69 -26.44 -14.83
CA GLY A 495 19.83 -26.52 -15.76
C GLY A 495 21.21 -26.37 -15.12
N GLN A 496 21.41 -25.34 -14.28
CA GLN A 496 22.68 -25.15 -13.58
C GLN A 496 23.01 -26.30 -12.62
N VAL A 497 22.01 -26.74 -11.85
CA VAL A 497 22.19 -27.81 -10.84
C VAL A 497 22.52 -29.12 -11.55
N TYR A 498 21.92 -29.33 -12.72
CA TYR A 498 22.16 -30.47 -13.58
C TYR A 498 23.60 -30.50 -14.13
N LEU A 499 24.09 -29.39 -14.72
CA LEU A 499 25.48 -29.33 -15.20
C LEU A 499 26.48 -29.54 -14.04
N LYS A 500 26.22 -28.92 -12.88
CA LYS A 500 27.04 -29.12 -11.67
C LYS A 500 27.04 -30.58 -11.20
N TYR A 501 25.91 -31.27 -11.29
CA TYR A 501 25.77 -32.67 -10.91
C TYR A 501 26.69 -33.57 -11.75
N PHE A 502 26.68 -33.43 -13.08
CA PHE A 502 27.55 -34.21 -13.98
C PHE A 502 29.03 -33.84 -13.84
N LYS A 503 29.35 -32.55 -13.72
CA LYS A 503 30.71 -32.07 -13.44
C LYS A 503 31.28 -32.66 -12.15
N LYS A 504 30.48 -32.73 -11.08
CA LYS A 504 30.89 -33.34 -9.80
C LYS A 504 31.15 -34.85 -9.91
N LYS A 505 30.47 -35.53 -10.82
CA LYS A 505 30.63 -36.97 -11.10
C LYS A 505 31.74 -37.26 -12.12
N ASN A 506 32.46 -36.24 -12.60
CA ASN A 506 33.45 -36.35 -13.68
C ASN A 506 32.90 -37.03 -14.94
N ILE A 507 31.64 -36.73 -15.28
CA ILE A 507 31.01 -37.21 -16.51
C ILE A 507 30.92 -36.04 -17.46
N GLU A 508 31.66 -36.11 -18.55
CA GLU A 508 31.59 -35.14 -19.64
C GLU A 508 30.25 -35.31 -20.37
N LEU A 509 29.53 -34.20 -20.51
CA LEU A 509 28.34 -34.14 -21.32
C LEU A 509 28.74 -33.60 -22.68
N ASP A 510 28.64 -34.42 -23.73
CA ASP A 510 28.94 -33.98 -25.09
C ASP A 510 27.72 -33.25 -25.66
N PHE A 511 27.74 -31.92 -25.66
CA PHE A 511 26.72 -31.13 -26.32
C PHE A 511 27.31 -30.45 -27.56
N PRO A 512 27.47 -31.18 -28.69
CA PRO A 512 28.34 -30.75 -29.79
C PRO A 512 27.98 -29.38 -30.38
N ASN A 513 26.72 -28.97 -30.30
CA ASN A 513 26.23 -27.69 -30.85
C ASN A 513 25.87 -26.63 -29.80
N LEU A 514 25.99 -26.95 -28.51
CA LEU A 514 25.86 -25.94 -27.45
C LEU A 514 27.17 -25.22 -27.20
N GLY A 515 28.31 -25.83 -27.58
CA GLY A 515 29.64 -25.24 -27.46
C GLY A 515 29.88 -24.66 -26.06
N ALA A 516 30.41 -23.43 -26.02
CA ALA A 516 30.71 -22.72 -24.78
C ALA A 516 29.51 -22.53 -23.83
N VAL A 517 28.26 -22.66 -24.30
CA VAL A 517 27.06 -22.56 -23.44
C VAL A 517 26.94 -23.75 -22.48
N ALA A 518 27.39 -24.94 -22.89
CA ALA A 518 27.33 -26.14 -22.06
C ALA A 518 28.55 -26.26 -21.13
N ASP A 519 29.71 -25.80 -21.59
CA ASP A 519 30.98 -25.91 -20.85
C ASP A 519 31.09 -24.92 -19.68
N ASP A 520 30.37 -23.80 -19.76
CA ASP A 520 30.39 -22.75 -18.75
C ASP A 520 29.00 -22.46 -18.16
N ILE A 521 28.88 -22.68 -16.84
CA ILE A 521 27.66 -22.37 -16.08
C ILE A 521 27.34 -20.87 -16.14
N GLU A 522 28.34 -19.99 -16.20
CA GLU A 522 28.14 -18.55 -16.35
C GLU A 522 27.58 -18.19 -17.73
N ALA A 523 28.02 -18.90 -18.78
CA ALA A 523 27.48 -18.78 -20.13
C ALA A 523 25.99 -19.17 -20.19
N LEU A 524 25.61 -20.31 -19.58
CA LEU A 524 24.21 -20.70 -19.47
C LEU A 524 23.36 -19.67 -18.71
N ASN A 525 23.90 -19.12 -17.62
CA ASN A 525 23.22 -18.08 -16.84
C ASN A 525 23.03 -16.81 -17.63
N THR A 526 24.04 -16.44 -18.40
CA THR A 526 24.00 -15.30 -19.29
C THR A 526 22.91 -15.50 -20.35
N LEU A 527 22.88 -16.67 -21.00
CA LEU A 527 21.84 -17.01 -21.98
C LEU A 527 20.44 -16.96 -21.37
N VAL A 528 20.23 -17.55 -20.19
CA VAL A 528 18.94 -17.50 -19.48
C VAL A 528 18.59 -16.07 -19.12
N SER A 529 19.54 -15.27 -18.63
CA SER A 529 19.31 -13.88 -18.23
C SER A 529 18.94 -12.99 -19.41
N ILE A 530 19.55 -13.16 -20.59
CA ILE A 530 19.23 -12.40 -21.80
C ILE A 530 17.76 -12.62 -22.16
N VAL A 531 17.30 -13.87 -22.15
CA VAL A 531 15.90 -14.20 -22.45
C VAL A 531 14.98 -13.70 -21.33
N VAL A 532 15.34 -13.88 -20.05
CA VAL A 532 14.49 -13.42 -18.93
C VAL A 532 14.38 -11.89 -18.88
N ILE A 533 15.46 -11.14 -19.09
CA ILE A 533 15.44 -9.66 -19.06
C ILE A 533 14.64 -9.09 -20.25
N THR A 534 14.84 -9.67 -21.43
CA THR A 534 14.08 -9.27 -22.63
C THR A 534 12.61 -9.68 -22.57
N THR A 535 12.26 -10.69 -21.76
CA THR A 535 10.88 -11.11 -21.52
C THR A 535 10.18 -10.31 -20.41
N ALA A 536 10.87 -10.02 -19.30
CA ALA A 536 10.31 -9.33 -18.14
C ALA A 536 9.95 -7.85 -18.40
N SER A 537 10.63 -7.21 -19.36
CA SER A 537 10.38 -5.81 -19.74
C SER A 537 9.04 -5.58 -20.44
N ALA A 538 8.30 -6.63 -20.81
CA ALA A 538 7.00 -6.53 -21.52
C ALA A 538 5.76 -6.85 -20.66
N GLY A 539 5.91 -7.44 -19.47
CA GLY A 539 4.78 -7.81 -18.61
C GLY A 539 5.22 -8.20 -17.21
N GLY A 540 5.04 -7.30 -16.24
CA GLY A 540 5.38 -7.54 -14.85
C GLY A 540 4.54 -8.64 -14.21
N VAL A 541 5.10 -9.85 -14.12
CA VAL A 541 4.78 -10.86 -13.10
C VAL A 541 6.09 -11.58 -12.77
N ALA A 542 6.73 -11.19 -11.67
CA ALA A 542 7.86 -11.92 -11.11
C ALA A 542 7.34 -13.21 -10.45
N THR A 543 7.33 -14.33 -11.19
CA THR A 543 7.14 -15.64 -10.58
C THR A 543 8.40 -16.02 -9.81
N GLY A 544 8.28 -16.17 -8.50
CA GLY A 544 9.35 -16.57 -7.59
C GLY A 544 10.02 -17.88 -8.00
N GLY A 545 11.18 -17.75 -8.63
CA GLY A 545 12.20 -18.77 -8.70
C GLY A 545 13.44 -18.17 -8.06
N GLY A 546 13.83 -18.68 -6.89
CA GLY A 546 15.02 -18.22 -6.18
C GLY A 546 16.27 -18.39 -7.03
N ALA A 547 16.67 -17.30 -7.69
CA ALA A 547 18.05 -17.08 -8.08
C ALA A 547 18.79 -16.60 -6.82
N ALA A 548 19.30 -17.56 -6.06
CA ALA A 548 20.31 -17.28 -5.05
C ALA A 548 21.64 -17.00 -5.77
N GLY A 549 22.21 -15.80 -5.55
CA GLY A 549 23.60 -15.53 -5.89
C GLY A 549 23.92 -14.08 -6.25
N GLY A 550 24.30 -13.29 -5.25
CA GLY A 550 25.50 -12.46 -5.33
C GLY A 550 25.39 -11.03 -5.86
N GLY A 551 25.39 -10.07 -4.94
CA GLY A 551 26.29 -8.91 -4.98
C GLY A 551 25.81 -7.65 -5.71
N GLY A 552 25.93 -6.51 -5.01
CA GLY A 552 26.01 -5.19 -5.65
C GLY A 552 25.27 -4.10 -4.89
N GLY A 553 25.90 -3.56 -3.84
CA GLY A 553 25.51 -2.26 -3.29
C GLY A 553 25.65 -1.13 -4.30
N GLY A 554 24.93 -0.04 -4.06
CA GLY A 554 25.04 1.19 -4.83
C GLY A 554 23.90 2.13 -4.49
N GLY A 555 24.08 2.93 -3.45
CA GLY A 555 23.27 4.13 -3.25
C GLY A 555 23.59 5.17 -4.31
N ALA A 556 22.59 5.99 -4.63
CA ALA A 556 22.67 7.43 -4.96
C ALA A 556 21.44 7.81 -5.80
N GLY A 557 20.77 8.90 -5.40
CA GLY A 557 19.71 9.57 -6.15
C GLY A 557 18.39 9.62 -5.40
#